data_AF-D1FQ22-F1
#
_entry.id   AF-D1FQ22-F1
#
_cell.length_a   1.000
_cell.length_b   1.000
_cell.length_c   1.000
_cell.angle_alpha   90.00
_cell.angle_beta   90.00
_cell.angle_gamma   90.00
#
_symmetry.space_group_name_H-M   'P 1'
#
loop_
_entity.id
_entity.type
_entity.pdbx_description
1 polymer ?
#
loop_
_entity_poly.entity_id
_entity_poly.type
_entity_poly.pdbx_seq_one_letter_code
_entity_poly.pdbx_strand_id
1 'polypeptide(L)'
;MKSVIFFFILILSLYEGFDLDDIRNVELVCDKEDGCLKECVLTYQPKNMRDEAHLKYQKKYNDCLQAASGESCERHAQIKDCFIEGEPEVFDTVEDNWESYAIYWLHMPNDLNK
;
A
#
# COMPACT_ATOMS: atom_id res chain seq x y z
N MET A 1 -17.84 7.04 -38.77
CA MET A 1 -17.61 7.86 -37.57
C MET A 1 -18.88 7.84 -36.73
N LYS A 2 -18.92 7.01 -35.67
CA LYS A 2 -20.00 6.97 -34.69
C LYS A 2 -19.37 6.76 -33.32
N SER A 3 -19.76 7.64 -32.40
CA SER A 3 -19.27 7.83 -31.05
C SER A 3 -19.17 6.55 -30.23
N VAL A 4 -18.02 6.37 -29.58
CA VAL A 4 -17.89 5.56 -28.36
C VAL A 4 -17.00 6.36 -27.39
N ILE A 5 -17.50 7.51 -26.95
CA ILE A 5 -16.95 8.26 -25.81
C ILE A 5 -18.16 8.58 -24.94
N PHE A 6 -18.64 7.62 -24.14
CA PHE A 6 -19.61 7.87 -23.07
C PHE A 6 -19.67 6.66 -22.12
N PHE A 7 -18.52 6.29 -21.55
CA PHE A 7 -18.47 5.33 -20.43
C PHE A 7 -17.50 5.78 -19.32
N PHE A 8 -17.34 7.10 -19.15
CA PHE A 8 -16.48 7.70 -18.12
C PHE A 8 -17.22 8.67 -17.18
N ILE A 9 -18.55 8.81 -17.28
CA ILE A 9 -19.29 9.91 -16.62
C ILE A 9 -20.26 9.43 -15.52
N LEU A 10 -20.27 8.14 -15.15
CA LEU A 10 -21.22 7.63 -14.14
C LEU A 10 -20.61 7.23 -12.78
N ILE A 11 -19.30 7.43 -12.56
CA ILE A 11 -18.65 7.14 -11.27
C ILE A 11 -18.33 8.43 -10.48
N LEU A 12 -18.53 9.62 -11.06
CA LEU A 12 -18.20 10.88 -10.41
C LEU A 12 -19.32 11.45 -9.51
N SER A 13 -20.55 10.94 -9.58
CA SER A 13 -21.69 11.50 -8.84
C SER A 13 -22.01 10.82 -7.51
N LEU A 14 -21.17 9.91 -7.02
CA LEU A 14 -21.28 9.32 -5.67
C LEU A 14 -20.12 9.70 -4.74
N TYR A 15 -19.17 10.52 -5.22
CA TYR A 15 -18.02 11.00 -4.45
C TYR A 15 -18.17 12.47 -4.00
N GLU A 16 -19.41 12.93 -3.79
CA GLU A 16 -19.62 14.16 -3.02
C GLU A 16 -19.36 13.84 -1.52
N GLY A 17 -18.09 13.93 -1.09
CA GLY A 17 -17.77 14.00 0.35
C GLY A 17 -16.49 13.32 0.84
N PHE A 18 -15.69 12.66 0.00
CA PHE A 18 -14.34 12.25 0.42
C PHE A 18 -13.35 13.33 0.02
N ASP A 19 -12.90 14.13 0.99
CA ASP A 19 -11.65 14.85 0.84
C ASP A 19 -10.56 13.79 0.59
N LEU A 20 -9.91 13.84 -0.57
CA LEU A 20 -8.76 12.97 -0.88
C LEU A 20 -7.64 13.11 0.15
N ASP A 21 -7.64 14.21 0.93
CA ASP A 21 -6.74 14.46 2.04
C ASP A 21 -6.93 13.48 3.23
N ASP A 22 -8.09 12.82 3.33
CA ASP A 22 -8.37 11.83 4.38
C ASP A 22 -7.94 10.41 4.00
N ILE A 23 -7.61 10.17 2.73
CA ILE A 23 -7.10 8.86 2.28
C ILE A 23 -5.63 8.75 2.68
N ARG A 24 -5.33 7.72 3.47
CA ARG A 24 -3.99 7.40 3.93
C ARG A 24 -3.57 6.07 3.38
N ASN A 25 -2.28 5.89 3.19
CA ASN A 25 -1.74 4.60 2.82
C ASN A 25 -0.39 4.30 3.45
N VAL A 26 -0.11 3.00 3.47
CA VAL A 26 1.22 2.44 3.59
C VAL A 26 1.50 1.68 2.31
N GLU A 27 2.73 1.78 1.82
CA GLU A 27 3.15 1.10 0.61
C GLU A 27 4.53 0.48 0.83
N LEU A 28 4.60 -0.84 0.66
CA LEU A 28 5.87 -1.56 0.57
C LEU A 28 6.32 -1.54 -0.89
N VAL A 29 7.38 -0.81 -1.20
CA VAL A 29 7.96 -0.74 -2.54
C VAL A 29 9.22 -1.60 -2.57
N CYS A 30 9.30 -2.53 -3.52
CA CYS A 30 10.44 -3.42 -3.67
C CYS A 30 11.09 -3.27 -5.04
N ASP A 31 12.40 -3.07 -5.07
CA ASP A 31 13.17 -3.00 -6.30
C ASP A 31 13.47 -4.41 -6.83
N LYS A 32 13.40 -4.57 -8.16
CA LYS A 32 13.71 -5.81 -8.86
C LYS A 32 14.96 -5.65 -9.72
N GLU A 33 15.77 -6.69 -9.73
CA GLU A 33 16.87 -6.87 -10.67
C GLU A 33 16.90 -8.34 -11.09
N ASP A 34 16.89 -8.62 -12.39
CA ASP A 34 16.87 -9.99 -12.94
C ASP A 34 15.75 -10.88 -12.37
N GLY A 35 14.57 -10.31 -12.15
CA GLY A 35 13.40 -11.01 -11.59
C GLY A 35 13.49 -11.28 -10.07
N CYS A 36 14.50 -10.70 -9.41
CA CYS A 36 14.78 -10.89 -7.99
C CYS A 36 14.52 -9.61 -7.19
N LEU A 37 13.81 -9.71 -6.06
CA LEU A 37 13.61 -8.57 -5.14
C LEU A 37 14.92 -8.28 -4.39
N LYS A 38 15.49 -7.09 -4.62
CA LYS A 38 16.80 -6.70 -4.07
C LYS A 38 16.70 -5.89 -2.78
N GLU A 39 15.65 -5.12 -2.66
CA GLU A 39 15.36 -4.26 -1.52
C GLU A 39 13.85 -4.09 -1.43
N CYS A 40 13.33 -3.93 -0.21
CA CYS A 40 11.95 -3.51 0.02
C CYS A 40 11.96 -2.37 1.05
N VAL A 41 11.22 -1.30 0.78
CA VAL A 41 11.15 -0.10 1.61
C VAL A 41 9.70 0.22 1.92
N LEU A 42 9.42 0.54 3.18
CA LEU A 42 8.11 0.95 3.63
C LEU A 42 7.97 2.47 3.50
N THR A 43 6.92 2.92 2.83
CA THR A 43 6.59 4.34 2.66
C THR A 43 5.16 4.63 3.08
N TYR A 44 4.87 5.90 3.37
CA TYR A 44 3.57 6.34 3.87
C TYR A 44 3.11 7.60 3.15
N GLN A 45 1.80 7.71 2.92
CA GLN A 45 1.17 8.95 2.50
C GLN A 45 0.01 9.32 3.45
N PRO A 46 0.06 10.51 4.07
CA PRO A 46 1.16 11.49 4.03
C PRO A 46 2.40 10.99 4.81
N LYS A 47 3.60 11.40 4.39
CA LYS A 47 4.88 10.91 4.95
C LYS A 47 5.04 11.09 6.46
N ASN A 48 4.36 12.07 7.05
CA ASN A 48 4.47 12.41 8.47
C ASN A 48 3.28 11.90 9.32
N MET A 49 2.48 10.96 8.80
CA MET A 49 1.37 10.37 9.54
C MET A 49 1.87 9.60 10.79
N ARG A 50 1.11 9.67 11.88
CA ARG A 50 1.41 8.97 13.14
C ARG A 50 0.13 8.51 13.84
N ASP A 51 -0.75 7.85 13.09
CA ASP A 51 -1.97 7.23 13.62
C ASP A 51 -1.73 5.77 14.07
N GLU A 52 -2.78 5.12 14.56
CA GLU A 52 -2.70 3.72 15.00
C GLU A 52 -2.34 2.77 13.85
N ALA A 53 -2.82 3.05 12.64
CA ALA A 53 -2.51 2.27 11.44
C ALA A 53 -1.03 2.39 11.06
N HIS A 54 -0.43 3.60 11.12
CA HIS A 54 1.01 3.80 10.97
C HIS A 54 1.80 2.89 11.93
N LEU A 55 1.43 2.90 13.22
CA LEU A 55 2.12 2.08 14.22
C LEU A 55 1.92 0.58 13.99
N LYS A 56 0.72 0.15 13.59
CA LYS A 56 0.41 -1.24 13.20
C LYS A 56 1.34 -1.70 12.08
N TYR A 57 1.39 -0.96 10.97
CA TYR A 57 2.13 -1.37 9.78
C TYR A 57 3.64 -1.22 9.94
N GLN A 58 4.11 -0.20 10.68
CA GLN A 58 5.52 -0.10 11.04
C GLN A 58 5.97 -1.30 11.87
N LYS A 59 5.17 -1.70 12.87
CA LYS A 59 5.47 -2.87 13.69
C LYS A 59 5.47 -4.14 12.84
N LYS A 60 4.44 -4.34 12.01
CA LYS A 60 4.35 -5.50 11.12
C LYS A 60 5.57 -5.61 10.21
N TYR A 61 5.97 -4.52 9.56
CA TYR A 61 7.16 -4.50 8.71
C TYR A 61 8.43 -4.85 9.48
N ASN A 62 8.61 -4.30 10.68
CA ASN A 62 9.76 -4.64 11.53
C ASN A 62 9.77 -6.12 11.95
N ASP A 63 8.61 -6.69 12.27
CA ASP A 63 8.47 -8.11 12.61
C ASP A 63 8.84 -8.98 11.39
N CYS A 64 8.40 -8.61 10.18
CA CYS A 64 8.76 -9.28 8.93
C CYS A 64 10.26 -9.21 8.64
N LEU A 65 10.90 -8.07 8.88
CA LEU A 65 12.36 -7.92 8.76
C LEU A 65 13.12 -8.86 9.72
N GLN A 66 12.60 -9.07 10.93
CA GLN A 66 13.22 -9.94 11.92
C GLN A 66 13.00 -11.43 11.62
N ALA A 67 11.83 -11.79 11.08
CA ALA A 67 11.48 -13.16 10.75
C ALA A 67 12.15 -13.65 9.46
N ALA A 68 12.41 -12.75 8.51
CA ALA A 68 13.03 -13.11 7.25
C ALA A 68 14.47 -13.62 7.44
N SER A 69 14.87 -14.56 6.59
CA SER A 69 16.15 -15.26 6.62
C SER A 69 16.70 -15.44 5.20
N GLY A 70 17.91 -15.99 5.07
CA GLY A 70 18.57 -16.14 3.77
C GLY A 70 19.22 -14.86 3.21
N GLU A 71 19.61 -14.91 1.94
CA GLU A 71 20.32 -13.82 1.24
C GLU A 71 19.39 -13.08 0.26
N SER A 72 19.49 -11.74 0.28
CA SER A 72 18.86 -10.75 -0.63
C SER A 72 17.51 -11.18 -1.23
N CYS A 73 17.52 -11.93 -2.33
CA CYS A 73 16.34 -12.35 -3.07
C CYS A 73 15.27 -13.04 -2.23
N GLU A 74 15.68 -14.12 -1.56
CA GLU A 74 14.78 -14.96 -0.78
C GLU A 74 14.28 -14.19 0.44
N ARG A 75 15.20 -13.43 1.06
CA ARG A 75 14.90 -12.58 2.22
C ARG A 75 13.84 -11.53 1.89
N HIS A 76 13.94 -10.84 0.76
CA HIS A 76 12.98 -9.80 0.37
C HIS A 76 11.65 -10.38 -0.12
N ALA A 77 11.67 -11.55 -0.77
CA ALA A 77 10.43 -12.29 -1.04
C ALA A 77 9.69 -12.64 0.25
N GLN A 78 10.39 -13.15 1.27
CA GLN A 78 9.81 -13.44 2.59
C GLN A 78 9.27 -12.18 3.29
N ILE A 79 9.99 -11.05 3.22
CA ILE A 79 9.52 -9.78 3.79
C ILE A 79 8.20 -9.34 3.13
N LYS A 80 8.16 -9.38 1.80
CA LYS A 80 6.96 -9.05 1.02
C LYS A 80 5.79 -9.96 1.39
N ASP A 81 5.99 -11.29 1.35
CA ASP A 81 4.93 -12.26 1.67
C ASP A 81 4.40 -12.06 3.10
N CYS A 82 5.28 -11.86 4.07
CA CYS A 82 4.89 -11.58 5.47
C CYS A 82 4.11 -10.26 5.60
N PHE A 83 4.50 -9.21 4.87
CA PHE A 83 3.84 -7.91 4.97
C PHE A 83 2.38 -7.97 4.47
N ILE A 84 2.16 -8.65 3.34
CA ILE A 84 0.81 -8.76 2.74
C ILE A 84 -0.06 -9.84 3.41
N GLU A 85 0.55 -10.75 4.18
CA GLU A 85 -0.17 -11.86 4.83
C GLU A 85 -1.28 -11.34 5.75
N GLY A 86 -2.51 -11.81 5.51
CA GLY A 86 -3.67 -11.47 6.36
C GLY A 86 -4.20 -10.04 6.18
N GLU A 87 -3.69 -9.26 5.23
CA GLU A 87 -4.27 -7.97 4.89
C GLU A 87 -5.34 -8.17 3.80
N PRO A 88 -6.60 -7.76 4.04
CA PRO A 88 -7.72 -8.09 3.17
C PRO A 88 -7.75 -7.28 1.86
N GLU A 89 -7.15 -6.09 1.86
CA GLU A 89 -7.19 -5.14 0.75
C GLU A 89 -5.77 -4.61 0.45
N VAL A 90 -4.98 -5.46 -0.21
CA VAL A 90 -3.68 -5.09 -0.76
C VAL A 90 -3.85 -4.76 -2.23
N PHE A 91 -3.40 -3.58 -2.63
CA PHE A 91 -3.30 -3.15 -4.01
C PHE A 91 -1.87 -3.38 -4.49
N ASP A 92 -1.68 -4.41 -5.31
CA ASP A 92 -0.39 -4.73 -5.90
C ASP A 92 -0.19 -4.04 -7.26
N THR A 93 1.03 -3.55 -7.48
CA THR A 93 1.50 -3.07 -8.79
C THR A 93 2.83 -3.75 -9.08
N VAL A 94 2.91 -4.55 -10.14
CA VAL A 94 4.10 -5.32 -10.49
C VAL A 94 4.60 -4.87 -11.86
N GLU A 95 5.83 -4.34 -11.87
CA GLU A 95 6.54 -3.90 -13.07
C GLU A 95 7.83 -4.73 -13.26
N ASP A 96 8.53 -4.49 -14.36
CA ASP A 96 9.75 -5.22 -14.72
C ASP A 96 10.89 -4.98 -13.70
N ASN A 97 10.98 -3.76 -13.16
CA ASN A 97 12.08 -3.31 -12.30
C ASN A 97 11.67 -2.97 -10.86
N TRP A 98 10.38 -3.04 -10.51
CA TRP A 98 9.90 -2.86 -9.14
C TRP A 98 8.52 -3.48 -8.93
N GLU A 99 8.13 -3.67 -7.69
CA GLU A 99 6.78 -4.07 -7.28
C GLU A 99 6.36 -3.21 -6.09
N SER A 100 5.07 -2.88 -5.96
CA SER A 100 4.55 -2.26 -4.76
C SER A 100 3.28 -2.92 -4.25
N TYR A 101 3.07 -2.78 -2.94
CA TYR A 101 1.97 -3.36 -2.20
C TYR A 101 1.40 -2.31 -1.26
N ALA A 102 0.32 -1.66 -1.69
CA ALA A 102 -0.32 -0.56 -0.99
C ALA A 102 -1.55 -1.01 -0.20
N ILE A 103 -1.70 -0.49 1.02
CA ILE A 103 -2.88 -0.69 1.88
C ILE A 103 -3.41 0.69 2.23
N TYR A 104 -4.71 0.91 1.99
CA TYR A 104 -5.37 2.20 2.20
C TYR A 104 -6.30 2.15 3.41
N TRP A 105 -6.42 3.28 4.12
CA TRP A 105 -7.46 3.48 5.13
C TRP A 105 -7.84 4.96 5.18
N LEU A 106 -8.97 5.21 5.81
CA LEU A 106 -9.49 6.55 6.00
C LEU A 106 -9.08 7.09 7.37
N HIS A 107 -8.69 8.35 7.42
CA HIS A 107 -8.65 9.06 8.67
C HIS A 107 -10.07 9.32 9.16
N MET A 108 -10.47 8.68 10.26
CA MET A 108 -11.69 9.06 10.95
C MET A 108 -11.32 10.03 12.08
N PRO A 109 -11.55 11.35 11.94
CA PRO A 109 -11.39 12.26 13.07
C PRO A 109 -12.37 11.87 14.18
N ASN A 110 -11.90 11.94 15.43
CA ASN A 110 -12.65 11.55 16.64
C ASN A 110 -13.98 12.30 16.87
N ASP A 111 -14.30 13.30 16.04
CA ASP A 111 -15.46 14.18 16.21
C ASP A 111 -16.79 13.62 15.66
N LEU A 112 -16.79 12.46 14.99
CA LEU A 112 -18.03 11.82 14.50
C LEU A 112 -18.75 10.94 15.54
N ASN A 113 -18.26 10.89 16.79
CA ASN A 113 -18.88 10.18 17.91
C ASN A 113 -19.62 11.11 18.89
N LYS A 114 -20.15 12.25 18.44
CA LYS A 114 -21.04 13.13 19.24
C LYS A 114 -22.50 12.99 18.86
#